data_AF-A0A966MD74-F1
#
_entry.id   AF-A0A966MD74-F1
#
_cell.length_a   1.000
_cell.length_b   1.000
_cell.length_c   1.000
_cell.angle_alpha   90.00
_cell.angle_beta   90.00
_cell.angle_gamma   90.00
#
_symmetry.space_group_name_H-M   'P 1'
#
loop_
_entity.id
_entity.type
_entity.pdbx_description
1 polymer ?
#
loop_
_entity_poly.entity_id
_entity_poly.type
_entity_poly.pdbx_seq_one_letter_code
_entity_poly.pdbx_strand_id
1 'polypeptide(L)'
;MVGSRKLSNEEVEALLGGLEADKKKPSAATFDPNEVREFKFGSEDLSLLGDYYALRLINEKIARSVRSVFLPMLRVLPRISSFPPEVKSFDEYTESSDTFASIT
;
A
#
# COMPACT_ATOMS: atom_id res chain seq x y z
N MET A 1 -23.12 -9.72 -10.28
CA MET A 1 -22.51 -10.91 -10.91
C MET A 1 -22.37 -10.60 -12.39
N VAL A 2 -21.15 -10.35 -12.87
CA VAL A 2 -20.92 -10.13 -14.31
C VAL A 2 -20.91 -11.51 -14.97
N GLY A 3 -21.89 -11.78 -15.83
CA GLY A 3 -22.07 -13.07 -16.48
C GLY A 3 -20.90 -13.40 -17.42
N SER A 4 -20.48 -14.67 -17.42
CA SER A 4 -19.49 -15.22 -18.34
C SER A 4 -20.02 -15.16 -19.78
N ARG A 5 -19.74 -14.06 -20.49
CA ARG A 5 -19.96 -13.96 -21.94
C ARG A 5 -18.89 -14.78 -22.65
N LYS A 6 -19.30 -15.68 -23.55
CA LYS A 6 -18.38 -16.38 -24.45
C LYS A 6 -17.77 -15.37 -25.41
N LEU A 7 -16.45 -15.28 -25.42
CA LEU A 7 -15.70 -14.39 -26.30
C LEU A 7 -15.81 -14.86 -27.76
N SER A 8 -15.80 -13.92 -28.71
CA SER A 8 -15.70 -14.25 -30.13
C SER A 8 -14.29 -14.73 -30.47
N ASN A 9 -14.13 -15.42 -31.61
CA ASN A 9 -12.81 -15.89 -32.04
C ASN A 9 -11.82 -14.73 -32.25
N GLU A 10 -12.29 -13.58 -32.72
CA GLU A 10 -11.47 -12.37 -32.89
C GLU A 10 -11.01 -11.79 -31.54
N GLU A 11 -11.89 -11.77 -30.53
CA GLU A 11 -11.53 -11.32 -29.17
C GLU A 11 -10.52 -12.28 -28.53
N VAL A 12 -10.66 -13.58 -28.76
CA VAL A 12 -9.72 -14.61 -28.30
C VAL A 12 -8.35 -14.44 -28.96
N GLU A 13 -8.31 -14.21 -30.27
CA GLU A 13 -7.07 -14.00 -31.02
C GLU A 13 -6.34 -12.73 -30.58
N ALA A 14 -7.07 -11.64 -30.32
CA ALA A 14 -6.49 -10.40 -29.79
C ALA A 14 -5.85 -10.59 -28.41
N LEU A 15 -6.46 -11.41 -27.53
CA LEU A 15 -5.89 -11.75 -26.22
C LEU A 15 -4.65 -12.63 -26.33
N LEU A 16 -4.65 -13.60 -27.26
CA LEU A 16 -3.48 -14.45 -27.56
C LEU A 16 -2.32 -13.64 -28.14
N GLY A 17 -2.59 -12.69 -29.04
CA GLY A 17 -1.57 -11.80 -29.59
C GLY A 17 -0.93 -10.90 -28.53
N GLY A 18 -1.73 -10.41 -27.56
CA GLY A 18 -1.23 -9.65 -26.41
C GLY A 18 -0.32 -10.47 -25.49
N LEU A 19 -0.61 -11.76 -25.30
CA LEU A 19 0.20 -12.67 -24.49
C LEU A 19 1.56 -12.98 -25.13
N GLU A 20 1.61 -13.13 -26.46
CA GLU A 20 2.87 -13.33 -27.18
C GLU A 20 3.74 -12.06 -27.22
N ALA A 21 3.12 -10.87 -27.25
CA ALA A 21 3.84 -9.60 -27.13
C ALA A 21 4.42 -9.34 -25.72
N ASP A 22 3.87 -9.98 -24.69
CA ASP A 22 4.36 -9.93 -23.31
C ASP A 22 5.45 -10.97 -23.01
N LYS A 23 5.93 -11.73 -24.02
CA LYS A 23 7.27 -12.35 -23.98
C LYS A 23 8.39 -11.32 -24.14
N LYS A 24 8.21 -10.11 -23.59
CA LYS A 24 9.37 -9.33 -23.15
C LYS A 24 10.05 -10.21 -22.12
N LYS A 25 11.24 -10.70 -22.49
CA LYS A 25 12.22 -11.27 -21.58
C LYS A 25 12.09 -10.54 -20.24
N PRO A 26 12.08 -11.24 -19.09
CA PRO A 26 12.27 -10.51 -17.84
C PRO A 26 13.49 -9.63 -18.12
N SER A 27 13.34 -8.32 -17.96
CA SER A 27 14.52 -7.49 -17.85
C SER A 27 15.18 -8.00 -16.58
N ALA A 28 16.02 -9.02 -16.74
CA ALA A 28 17.18 -9.18 -15.91
C ALA A 28 17.88 -7.84 -16.09
N ALA A 29 17.54 -6.88 -15.24
CA ALA A 29 18.52 -5.94 -14.78
C ALA A 29 19.60 -6.85 -14.22
N THR A 30 20.55 -7.20 -15.08
CA THR A 30 21.78 -7.87 -14.70
C THR A 30 22.47 -6.84 -13.83
N PHE A 31 22.13 -6.82 -12.54
CA PHE A 31 22.90 -6.08 -11.57
C PHE A 31 24.30 -6.67 -11.65
N ASP A 32 25.26 -5.85 -12.05
CA ASP A 32 26.65 -6.29 -12.12
C ASP A 32 27.03 -6.78 -10.73
N PRO A 33 27.45 -8.05 -10.55
CA PRO A 33 27.74 -8.60 -9.23
C PRO A 33 28.93 -7.91 -8.54
N ASN A 34 29.67 -7.09 -9.27
CA ASN A 34 30.77 -6.25 -8.79
C ASN A 34 30.38 -4.77 -8.61
N GLU A 35 29.16 -4.38 -8.96
CA GLU A 35 28.64 -3.04 -8.74
C GLU A 35 28.14 -2.93 -7.28
N VAL A 36 29.08 -2.88 -6.34
CA VAL A 36 28.78 -2.51 -4.96
C VAL A 36 28.40 -1.04 -4.97
N ARG A 37 27.09 -0.78 -5.07
CA ARG A 37 26.56 0.58 -4.97
C ARG A 37 26.66 1.02 -3.52
N GLU A 38 27.41 2.10 -3.26
CA GLU A 38 27.48 2.68 -1.93
C GLU A 38 26.08 3.13 -1.49
N PHE A 39 25.49 2.40 -0.55
CA PHE A 39 24.19 2.74 0.02
C PHE A 39 24.41 3.50 1.34
N LYS A 40 24.13 4.81 1.33
CA LYS A 40 24.15 5.62 2.55
C LYS A 40 22.74 5.71 3.11
N PHE A 41 22.53 5.12 4.28
CA PHE A 41 21.28 5.30 5.03
C PHE A 41 21.07 6.80 5.30
N GLY A 42 19.96 7.35 4.80
CA GLY A 42 19.60 8.76 4.98
C GLY A 42 20.14 9.75 3.93
N SER A 43 20.82 9.30 2.86
CA SER A 43 21.16 10.20 1.74
C SER A 43 19.97 10.47 0.80
N GLU A 44 19.03 9.53 0.74
CA GLU A 44 17.74 9.76 0.12
C GLU A 44 16.83 10.36 1.17
N ASP A 45 16.69 11.68 1.15
CA ASP A 45 15.68 12.38 1.93
C ASP A 45 14.31 11.86 1.50
N LEU A 46 13.76 10.89 2.23
CA LEU A 46 12.50 10.23 1.90
C LEU A 46 11.30 11.19 1.99
N SER A 47 11.52 12.41 2.52
CA SER A 47 10.60 13.54 2.43
C SER A 47 10.29 13.94 0.98
N LEU A 48 11.20 13.63 0.05
CA LEU A 48 11.08 14.00 -1.36
C LEU A 48 10.11 13.10 -2.17
N LEU A 49 9.67 11.96 -1.61
CA LEU A 49 8.70 11.09 -2.31
C LEU A 49 7.26 11.59 -2.22
N GLY A 50 6.98 12.62 -1.42
CA GLY A 50 5.66 13.26 -1.34
C GLY A 50 4.59 12.35 -0.75
N ASP A 51 3.92 12.84 0.30
CA ASP A 51 2.71 12.26 0.89
C ASP A 51 2.81 10.85 1.51
N TYR A 52 4.01 10.25 1.57
CA TYR A 52 4.22 8.88 2.08
C TYR A 52 3.15 7.90 1.55
N TYR A 53 2.93 7.93 0.23
CA TYR A 53 1.79 7.26 -0.42
C TYR A 53 1.61 5.79 -0.02
N ALA A 54 2.71 5.04 0.09
CA ALA A 54 2.67 3.65 0.54
C ALA A 54 2.10 3.51 1.97
N LEU A 55 2.50 4.38 2.88
CA LEU A 55 1.99 4.43 4.26
C LEU A 55 0.50 4.78 4.28
N ARG A 56 0.06 5.73 3.45
CA ARG A 56 -1.36 6.07 3.30
C ARG A 56 -2.19 4.88 2.82
N LEU A 57 -1.71 4.13 1.83
CA LEU A 57 -2.38 2.92 1.34
C LEU A 57 -2.48 1.83 2.41
N ILE A 58 -1.42 1.64 3.21
CA ILE A 58 -1.42 0.69 4.33
C ILE A 58 -2.44 1.12 5.39
N ASN A 59 -2.46 2.39 5.78
CA ASN A 59 -3.41 2.92 6.75
C ASN A 59 -4.87 2.75 6.29
N GLU A 60 -5.18 3.05 5.02
CA GLU A 60 -6.51 2.82 4.43
C GLU A 60 -6.92 1.34 4.47
N LYS A 61 -5.98 0.44 4.17
CA LYS A 61 -6.21 -1.01 4.24
C LYS A 61 -6.51 -1.45 5.67
N ILE A 62 -5.76 -0.95 6.66
CA ILE A 62 -5.98 -1.24 8.08
C ILE A 62 -7.33 -0.71 8.53
N ALA A 63 -7.67 0.55 8.25
CA ALA A 63 -8.95 1.15 8.61
C ALA A 63 -10.15 0.32 8.12
N ARG A 64 -10.06 -0.19 6.88
CA ARG A 64 -11.09 -1.08 6.31
C ARG A 64 -11.20 -2.41 7.05
N SER A 65 -10.07 -3.04 7.38
CA SER A 65 -10.04 -4.31 8.13
C SER A 65 -10.55 -4.14 9.56
N VAL A 66 -10.15 -3.05 10.22
CA VAL A 66 -10.57 -2.74 11.59
C VAL A 66 -12.09 -2.54 11.68
N ARG A 67 -12.68 -1.88 10.68
CA ARG A 67 -14.14 -1.70 10.60
C ARG A 67 -14.89 -3.04 10.55
N SER A 68 -14.41 -4.02 9.77
CA SER A 68 -15.07 -5.33 9.69
C SER A 68 -14.92 -6.14 10.96
N VAL A 69 -13.77 -6.04 11.65
CA VAL A 69 -13.52 -6.72 12.93
C VAL A 69 -14.42 -6.18 14.04
N PHE A 70 -14.59 -4.85 14.14
CA PHE A 70 -15.37 -4.24 15.23
C PHE A 70 -16.87 -4.18 14.99
N LEU A 71 -17.34 -4.22 13.74
CA LEU A 71 -18.78 -4.20 13.43
C LEU A 71 -19.61 -5.23 14.23
N PRO A 72 -19.22 -6.52 14.33
CA PRO A 72 -19.97 -7.49 15.12
C PRO A 72 -19.92 -7.22 16.64
N MET A 73 -18.86 -6.57 17.13
CA MET A 73 -18.70 -6.29 18.56
C MET A 73 -19.53 -5.08 19.00
N LEU A 74 -19.52 -4.01 18.20
CA LEU A 74 -20.13 -2.73 18.57
C LEU A 74 -21.62 -2.66 18.27
N ARG A 75 -22.16 -3.54 17.40
CA ARG A 75 -23.55 -3.52 16.90
C ARG A 75 -24.01 -2.16 16.34
N VAL A 76 -23.04 -1.29 16.05
CA VAL A 76 -23.19 0.03 15.43
C VAL A 76 -22.11 0.11 14.36
N LEU A 77 -22.43 0.78 13.25
CA LEU A 77 -21.51 0.94 12.13
C LEU A 77 -20.30 1.80 12.56
N PRO A 78 -19.06 1.24 12.66
CA PRO A 78 -17.90 2.01 13.07
C PRO A 78 -17.53 3.02 11.97
N ARG A 79 -17.33 4.28 12.36
CA ARG A 79 -16.77 5.32 11.46
C ARG A 79 -15.28 5.42 11.70
N ILE A 80 -14.52 4.67 10.91
CA ILE A 80 -13.06 4.63 10.99
C ILE A 80 -12.51 5.11 9.65
N SER A 81 -11.62 6.10 9.71
CA SER A 81 -10.94 6.69 8.56
C SER A 81 -9.47 6.85 8.89
N SER A 82 -8.59 6.65 7.92
CA SER A 82 -7.18 7.02 8.05
C SER A 82 -6.97 8.50 7.76
N PHE A 83 -6.09 9.12 8.54
CA PHE A 83 -5.58 10.46 8.27
C PHE A 83 -4.30 10.37 7.43
N PRO A 84 -3.94 11.45 6.71
CA PRO A 84 -2.65 11.53 6.04
C PRO A 84 -1.50 11.28 7.02
N PRO A 85 -0.46 10.54 6.62
CA PRO A 85 0.74 10.36 7.44
C PRO A 85 1.47 11.70 7.60
N GLU A 86 1.86 12.00 8.84
CA GLU A 86 2.62 13.18 9.22
C GLU A 86 3.94 12.76 9.87
N VAL A 87 4.98 13.55 9.66
CA VAL A 87 6.27 13.37 10.32
C VAL A 87 6.32 14.33 11.50
N LYS A 88 6.49 13.78 12.70
CA LYS A 88 6.63 14.54 13.94
C LYS A 88 7.84 14.04 14.71
N SER A 89 8.44 14.93 15.49
CA SER A 89 9.42 14.49 16.47
C SER A 89 8.74 13.62 17.53
N PHE A 90 9.53 12.76 18.18
CA PHE A 90 9.00 11.92 19.24
C PHE A 90 8.40 12.75 20.39
N ASP A 91 9.12 13.81 20.80
CA ASP A 91 8.68 14.70 21.89
C ASP A 91 7.32 15.34 21.57
N GLU A 92 7.16 15.92 20.37
CA GLU A 92 5.89 16.50 19.91
C GLU A 92 4.74 15.49 19.89
N TYR A 93 5.00 14.26 19.44
CA TYR A 93 3.99 13.20 19.47
C TYR A 93 3.55 12.86 20.90
N THR A 94 4.50 12.76 21.83
CA THR A 94 4.19 12.44 23.24
C THR A 94 3.47 13.55 23.97
N GLU A 95 3.77 14.83 23.66
CA GLU A 95 3.05 15.97 24.24
C GLU A 95 1.56 15.96 23.87
N SER A 96 1.23 15.49 22.66
CA SER A 96 -0.16 15.40 22.20
C SER A 96 -0.93 14.19 22.75
N SER A 97 -0.24 13.24 23.39
CA SER A 97 -0.84 12.01 23.89
C SER A 97 -1.41 12.21 25.29
N ASP A 98 -2.71 11.93 25.47
CA ASP A 98 -3.31 11.90 26.80
C ASP A 98 -2.61 10.86 27.67
N THR A 99 -2.36 11.21 28.94
CA THR A 99 -1.81 10.25 29.91
C THR A 99 -2.79 9.08 30.02
N PHE A 100 -2.31 7.86 29.74
CA PHE A 100 -3.14 6.67 29.77
C PHE A 100 -3.80 6.52 31.16
N ALA A 101 -5.09 6.83 31.24
CA ALA A 101 -5.89 6.59 32.42
C ALA A 101 -6.21 5.09 32.45
N SER A 102 -5.37 4.33 33.17
CA SER A 102 -5.65 2.92 33.45
C SER A 102 -6.98 2.82 34.19
N ILE A 103 -7.97 2.18 33.55
CA ILE A 103 -9.25 1.83 34.17
C ILE A 103 -9.04 0.49 34.87
N THR A 104 -8.32 0.52 35.99
CA THR A 104 -8.20 -0.64 36.90
C THR A 104 -9.17 -0.47 38.06
#